data_AF-A0A1Z4BY72-F1
#
_entry.id   AF-A0A1Z4BY72-F1
#
_cell.length_a   1.000
_cell.length_b   1.000
_cell.length_c   1.000
_cell.angle_alpha   90.00
_cell.angle_beta   90.00
_cell.angle_gamma   90.00
#
_symmetry.space_group_name_H-M   'P 1'
#
loop_
_entity.id
_entity.type
_entity.pdbx_description
1 polymer ?
#
loop_
_entity_poly.entity_id
_entity_poly.type
_entity_poly.pdbx_seq_one_letter_code
_entity_poly.pdbx_strand_id
1 'polypeptide(L)'
;MNTQATPEIRPATLTICDIQIRQDQNGRYCLNDLHKAAGGEDKHRPTYWLKLQQTVDLQKELEIDGIPSILTKQGHGTFVVKELVYVYAMWISAKFHIAVIRAYDALVTGQLPNTAYPPSPPFRKSQKALPGCLTPTTQDEIKALVTERAAALPKDKQAMAIRQMWGALNTHFGTNGKDAQGKTLGYKHIPEDARLDCLSLVARLPLPDGLVTITRAAH
;
A
#
# COMPACT_ATOMS: atom_id res chain seq x y z
N MET A 1 -22.32 49.25 6.41
CA MET A 1 -22.53 47.79 6.45
C MET A 1 -21.49 47.16 5.56
N ASN A 2 -20.38 46.67 6.10
CA ASN A 2 -19.33 46.03 5.32
C ASN A 2 -19.10 44.63 5.89
N THR A 3 -19.69 43.63 5.24
CA THR A 3 -19.56 42.21 5.59
C THR A 3 -18.25 41.72 4.99
N GLN A 4 -17.19 41.69 5.79
CA GLN A 4 -15.94 41.07 5.36
C GLN A 4 -16.14 39.55 5.27
N ALA A 5 -15.94 39.02 4.06
CA ALA A 5 -15.94 37.59 3.78
C ALA A 5 -14.78 36.92 4.51
N THR A 6 -15.10 35.96 5.38
CA THR A 6 -14.15 35.05 6.01
C THR A 6 -13.46 34.22 4.92
N PRO A 7 -12.12 34.09 4.89
CA PRO A 7 -11.45 33.24 3.92
C PRO A 7 -11.77 31.77 4.24
N GLU A 8 -12.49 31.12 3.33
CA GLU A 8 -12.78 29.69 3.39
C GLU A 8 -11.48 28.91 3.08
N ILE A 9 -10.70 28.60 4.10
CA ILE A 9 -9.47 27.80 3.98
C ILE A 9 -9.89 26.34 3.75
N ARG A 10 -9.78 25.88 2.50
CA ARG A 10 -10.01 24.49 2.13
C ARG A 10 -8.98 23.59 2.82
N PRO A 11 -9.37 22.47 3.45
CA PRO A 11 -8.41 21.55 4.07
C PRO A 11 -7.48 20.98 2.98
N ALA A 12 -6.18 21.18 3.15
CA ALA A 12 -5.18 20.63 2.25
C ALA A 12 -5.12 19.11 2.42
N THR A 13 -5.43 18.36 1.35
CA THR A 13 -5.31 16.91 1.33
C THR A 13 -3.95 16.52 0.75
N LEU A 14 -3.05 16.03 1.59
CA LEU A 14 -1.81 15.41 1.12
C LEU A 14 -2.12 13.97 0.67
N THR A 15 -1.95 13.70 -0.62
CA THR A 15 -2.09 12.36 -1.19
C THR A 15 -0.71 11.73 -1.29
N ILE A 16 -0.44 10.70 -0.50
CA ILE A 16 0.78 9.89 -0.61
C ILE A 16 0.36 8.51 -1.10
N CYS A 17 0.79 8.11 -2.30
CA CYS A 17 0.58 6.76 -2.84
C CYS A 17 -0.89 6.27 -2.77
N ASP A 18 -1.83 7.09 -3.25
CA ASP A 18 -3.30 6.82 -3.24
C ASP A 18 -3.97 6.81 -1.86
N ILE A 19 -3.25 7.23 -0.80
CA ILE A 19 -3.78 7.30 0.55
C ILE A 19 -3.92 8.77 0.96
N GLN A 20 -5.15 9.19 1.23
CA GLN A 20 -5.45 10.52 1.76
C GLN A 20 -5.32 10.51 3.27
N ILE A 21 -4.35 11.26 3.80
CA ILE A 21 -4.27 11.56 5.24
C ILE A 21 -4.96 12.90 5.44
N ARG A 22 -6.09 12.89 6.16
CA ARG A 22 -6.84 14.12 6.41
C ARG A 22 -6.07 15.05 7.36
N GLN A 23 -6.12 16.33 7.07
CA GLN A 23 -5.61 17.39 7.94
C GLN A 23 -6.76 18.25 8.46
N ASP A 24 -6.67 18.71 9.71
CA ASP A 24 -7.63 19.66 10.27
C ASP A 24 -7.23 21.13 9.96
N GLN A 25 -8.09 22.07 10.35
CA GLN A 25 -7.88 23.50 10.15
C GLN A 25 -6.65 24.06 10.90
N ASN A 26 -6.16 23.31 11.88
CA ASN A 26 -5.00 23.66 12.70
C ASN A 26 -3.73 22.95 12.22
N GLY A 27 -3.78 22.28 11.07
CA GLY A 27 -2.62 21.62 10.48
C GLY A 27 -2.28 20.24 11.07
N ARG A 28 -3.18 19.61 11.83
CA ARG A 28 -2.97 18.30 12.47
C ARG A 28 -3.40 17.17 11.57
N TYR A 29 -2.73 16.04 11.66
CA TYR A 29 -2.95 14.89 10.78
C TYR A 29 -3.80 13.81 11.45
N CYS A 30 -4.67 13.16 10.67
CA CYS A 30 -5.50 12.07 11.16
C CYS A 30 -4.68 10.79 11.37
N LEU A 31 -4.52 10.40 12.64
CA LEU A 31 -3.79 9.21 13.06
C LEU A 31 -4.50 7.92 12.62
N ASN A 32 -5.83 7.93 12.56
CA ASN A 32 -6.61 6.80 12.08
C ASN A 32 -6.37 6.51 10.60
N ASP A 33 -6.21 7.55 9.77
CA ASP A 33 -5.94 7.38 8.34
C ASP A 33 -4.53 6.83 8.14
N LEU A 34 -3.55 7.32 8.91
CA LEU A 34 -2.19 6.78 8.93
C LEU A 34 -2.16 5.32 9.39
N HIS A 35 -2.93 4.97 10.43
CA HIS A 35 -3.02 3.60 10.91
C HIS A 35 -3.54 2.64 9.83
N LYS A 36 -4.61 3.04 9.12
CA LYS A 36 -5.14 2.29 7.97
C LYS A 36 -4.10 2.18 6.86
N ALA A 37 -3.39 3.28 6.56
CA ALA A 37 -2.32 3.34 5.57
C ALA A 37 -1.19 2.35 5.87
N ALA A 38 -0.86 2.21 7.16
CA ALA A 38 0.21 1.34 7.65
C ALA A 38 -0.17 -0.15 7.73
N GLY A 39 -1.40 -0.52 7.36
CA GLY A 39 -1.87 -1.91 7.30
C GLY A 39 -2.91 -2.28 8.36
N GLY A 40 -3.28 -1.36 9.27
CA GLY A 40 -4.43 -1.53 10.16
C GLY A 40 -4.33 -2.68 11.17
N GLU A 41 -3.12 -3.11 11.55
CA GLU A 41 -2.94 -4.20 12.52
C GLU A 41 -3.45 -3.80 13.92
N ASP A 42 -4.29 -4.62 14.56
CA ASP A 42 -4.95 -4.25 15.81
C ASP A 42 -4.00 -3.85 16.96
N LYS A 43 -2.84 -4.50 17.06
CA LYS A 43 -1.80 -4.14 18.06
C LYS A 43 -1.26 -2.71 17.90
N HIS A 44 -1.41 -2.14 16.71
CA HIS A 44 -0.95 -0.78 16.38
C HIS A 44 -2.07 0.25 16.50
N ARG A 45 -3.24 -0.09 17.06
CA ARG A 45 -4.35 0.87 17.16
C ARG A 45 -3.92 2.15 17.90
N PRO A 46 -4.28 3.35 17.39
CA PRO A 46 -4.00 4.62 18.04
C PRO A 46 -4.42 4.67 19.51
N THR A 47 -5.55 4.05 19.85
CA THR A 47 -6.08 4.01 21.23
C THR A 47 -5.13 3.36 22.22
N TYR A 48 -4.32 2.37 21.82
CA TYR A 48 -3.32 1.76 22.69
C TYR A 48 -2.09 2.64 22.81
N TRP A 49 -1.64 3.21 21.69
CA TRP A 49 -0.48 4.10 21.64
C TRP A 49 -0.66 5.35 22.50
N LEU A 50 -1.85 5.95 22.50
CA LEU A 50 -2.20 7.12 23.32
C LEU A 50 -2.18 6.84 24.83
N LYS A 51 -2.24 5.57 25.25
CA LYS A 51 -2.18 5.16 26.66
C LYS A 51 -0.76 4.89 27.13
N LEU A 52 0.22 4.84 26.22
CA LEU A 52 1.62 4.63 26.59
C LEU A 52 2.14 5.85 27.34
N GLN A 53 2.83 5.62 28.46
CA GLN A 53 3.40 6.68 29.29
C GLN A 53 4.27 7.64 28.46
N GLN A 54 5.15 7.09 27.60
CA GLN A 54 5.98 7.88 26.69
C GLN A 54 5.17 8.82 25.80
N THR A 55 4.03 8.37 25.27
CA THR A 55 3.17 9.19 24.41
C THR A 55 2.48 10.29 25.22
N VAL A 56 2.03 9.98 26.43
CA VAL A 56 1.41 10.94 27.35
C VAL A 56 2.41 12.04 27.73
N ASP A 57 3.67 11.67 27.97
CA ASP A 57 4.72 12.64 28.31
C ASP A 57 5.07 13.51 27.09
N LEU A 58 5.24 12.90 25.91
CA LEU A 58 5.44 13.65 24.66
C LEU A 58 4.28 14.58 24.32
N GLN A 59 3.05 14.17 24.61
CA GLN A 59 1.87 15.00 24.41
C GLN A 59 1.99 16.31 25.19
N LYS A 60 2.38 16.22 26.47
CA LYS A 60 2.53 17.38 27.38
C LYS A 60 3.64 18.31 26.93
N GLU A 61 4.78 17.75 26.50
CA GLU A 61 5.91 18.55 25.99
C GLU A 61 5.56 19.31 24.70
N LEU A 62 4.66 18.75 23.89
CA LEU A 62 4.21 19.35 22.63
C LEU A 62 2.94 20.20 22.77
N GLU A 63 2.36 20.29 23.97
CA GLU A 63 1.25 21.19 24.24
C GLU A 63 1.79 22.62 24.32
N ILE A 64 1.44 23.43 23.32
CA ILE A 64 1.72 24.86 23.28
C ILE A 64 0.48 25.59 23.79
N ASP A 65 0.66 26.65 24.58
CA ASP A 65 -0.42 27.47 25.13
C ASP A 65 -1.51 27.77 24.08
N GLY A 66 -2.71 27.21 24.30
CA GLY A 66 -3.91 27.44 23.49
C GLY A 66 -4.12 26.47 22.31
N ILE A 67 -3.18 25.58 21.96
CA ILE A 67 -3.35 24.58 20.89
C ILE A 67 -3.06 23.18 21.44
N PRO A 68 -4.08 22.33 21.67
CA PRO A 68 -3.82 20.98 22.16
C PRO A 68 -2.98 20.19 21.15
N SER A 69 -2.07 19.32 21.58
CA SER A 69 -1.27 18.51 20.64
C SER A 69 -2.07 17.36 20.02
N ILE A 70 -3.22 17.01 20.64
CA ILE A 70 -4.15 15.96 20.21
C ILE A 70 -5.59 16.46 20.23
N LEU A 71 -6.33 16.22 19.15
CA LEU A 71 -7.79 16.37 19.10
C LEU A 71 -8.43 15.03 18.80
N THR A 72 -9.19 14.51 19.76
CA THR A 72 -10.06 13.36 19.51
C THR A 72 -11.47 13.87 19.23
N LYS A 73 -11.90 13.84 17.97
CA LYS A 73 -13.29 14.11 17.60
C LYS A 73 -14.07 12.80 17.59
N GLN A 74 -15.16 12.75 18.34
CA GLN A 74 -16.08 11.60 18.32
C GLN A 74 -16.50 11.30 16.87
N GLY A 75 -16.31 10.06 16.41
CA GLY A 75 -16.66 9.62 15.05
C GLY A 75 -15.67 10.01 13.93
N HIS A 76 -14.77 10.98 14.12
CA HIS A 76 -13.86 11.45 13.06
C HIS A 76 -12.41 10.94 13.17
N GLY A 77 -12.02 10.47 14.36
CA GLY A 77 -10.70 9.92 14.66
C GLY A 77 -9.83 10.86 15.50
N THR A 78 -8.60 10.43 15.76
CA THR A 78 -7.60 11.21 16.50
C THR A 78 -6.76 12.03 15.53
N PHE A 79 -6.69 13.34 15.75
CA PHE A 79 -5.86 14.28 15.01
C PHE A 79 -4.69 14.73 15.87
N VAL A 80 -3.47 14.63 15.35
CA VAL A 80 -2.24 14.91 16.11
C VAL A 80 -1.30 15.82 15.34
N VAL A 81 -0.48 16.58 16.07
CA VAL A 81 0.60 17.39 15.47
C VAL A 81 1.65 16.51 14.78
N LYS A 82 2.41 17.11 13.86
CA LYS A 82 3.32 16.42 12.94
C LYS A 82 4.37 15.55 13.67
N GLU A 83 4.87 16.02 14.80
CA GLU A 83 5.86 15.35 15.64
C GLU A 83 5.30 14.03 16.16
N LEU A 84 4.07 14.04 16.68
CA LEU A 84 3.36 12.85 17.14
C LEU A 84 3.08 11.86 16.00
N VAL A 85 2.86 12.35 14.77
CA VAL A 85 2.76 11.48 13.58
C VAL A 85 4.04 10.69 13.39
N TYR A 86 5.20 11.35 13.51
CA TYR A 86 6.49 10.68 13.35
C TYR A 86 6.74 9.66 14.46
N VAL A 87 6.50 10.02 15.72
CA VAL A 87 6.65 9.11 16.86
C VAL A 87 5.76 7.87 16.67
N TYR A 88 4.51 8.05 16.24
CA TYR A 88 3.61 6.94 15.96
C TYR A 88 4.10 6.05 14.81
N ALA A 89 4.58 6.65 13.71
CA ALA A 89 5.12 5.89 12.57
C ALA A 89 6.37 5.08 12.97
N MET A 90 7.23 5.63 13.82
CA MET A 90 8.38 4.94 14.40
C MET A 90 7.97 3.77 15.30
N TRP A 91 6.91 3.95 16.08
CA TRP A 91 6.36 2.90 16.95
C TRP A 91 5.79 1.72 16.14
N ILE A 92 5.11 1.98 15.03
CA ILE A 92 4.57 0.93 14.15
C ILE A 92 5.68 0.15 13.43
N SER A 93 6.77 0.83 13.03
CA SER A 93 7.79 0.26 12.16
C SER A 93 9.20 0.52 12.67
N ALA A 94 9.80 -0.50 13.27
CA ALA A 94 11.20 -0.46 13.71
C ALA A 94 12.16 -0.16 12.56
N LYS A 95 11.89 -0.68 11.35
CA LYS A 95 12.70 -0.39 10.15
C LYS A 95 12.64 1.11 9.80
N PHE A 96 11.46 1.71 9.87
CA PHE A 96 11.31 3.14 9.63
C PHE A 96 11.99 3.97 10.72
N HIS A 97 11.85 3.56 11.99
CA HIS A 97 12.51 4.21 13.12
C HIS A 97 14.03 4.29 12.93
N ILE A 98 14.68 3.17 12.61
CA ILE A 98 16.12 3.13 12.33
C ILE A 98 16.49 4.02 11.13
N ALA A 99 15.65 4.06 10.09
CA ALA A 99 15.91 4.89 8.92
C ALA A 99 15.88 6.38 9.26
N VAL A 100 14.96 6.83 10.12
CA VAL A 100 14.91 8.23 10.56
C VAL A 100 16.13 8.59 11.41
N ILE A 101 16.56 7.71 12.32
CA ILE A 101 17.79 7.92 13.11
C ILE A 101 18.99 8.11 12.19
N ARG A 102 19.19 7.20 11.22
CA ARG A 102 20.31 7.30 10.27
C ARG A 102 20.23 8.52 9.36
N ALA A 103 19.02 8.92 8.96
CA ALA A 103 18.83 10.11 8.16
C ALA A 103 19.18 11.38 8.95
N TYR A 104 18.84 11.42 10.24
CA TYR A 104 19.23 12.50 11.13
C TYR A 104 20.74 12.53 11.37
N ASP A 105 21.38 11.39 11.64
CA ASP A 105 22.84 11.29 11.79
C ASP A 105 23.57 11.77 10.52
N ALA A 106 23.12 11.34 9.34
CA ALA A 106 23.67 11.78 8.06
C ALA A 106 23.50 13.30 7.83
N LEU A 107 22.36 13.87 8.22
CA LEU A 107 22.10 15.31 8.18
C LEU A 107 23.08 16.08 9.07
N VAL A 108 23.25 15.65 10.32
CA VAL A 108 24.10 16.33 11.32
C VAL A 108 25.60 16.18 10.98
N THR A 109 26.00 15.03 10.44
CA THR A 109 27.40 14.78 10.05
C THR A 109 27.77 15.36 8.69
N GLY A 110 26.83 16.02 7.99
CA GLY A 110 27.05 16.57 6.65
C GLY A 110 27.27 15.50 5.58
N GLN A 111 26.92 14.24 5.87
CA GLN A 111 27.07 13.09 4.96
C GLN A 111 25.86 12.89 4.06
N LEU A 112 24.96 13.88 3.94
CA LEU A 112 23.83 13.76 3.03
C LEU A 112 24.36 13.55 1.60
N PRO A 113 24.06 12.41 0.96
CA PRO A 113 24.23 12.34 -0.48
C PRO A 113 23.37 13.46 -1.09
N ASN A 114 23.90 14.16 -2.09
CA ASN A 114 23.25 15.27 -2.80
C ASN A 114 22.01 14.85 -3.61
N THR A 115 21.36 13.75 -3.23
CA THR A 115 20.07 13.31 -3.74
C THR A 115 19.00 13.89 -2.83
N ALA A 116 18.20 14.82 -3.38
CA ALA A 116 16.99 15.32 -2.76
C ALA A 116 16.17 14.14 -2.20
N TYR A 117 15.95 14.16 -0.89
CA TYR A 117 15.36 13.10 -0.07
C TYR A 117 16.18 11.80 0.05
N PRO A 118 16.38 11.26 1.27
CA PRO A 118 16.70 9.84 1.38
C PRO A 118 15.59 9.08 0.66
N PRO A 119 15.89 8.09 -0.21
CA PRO A 119 14.85 7.33 -0.86
C PRO A 119 13.94 6.82 0.24
N SER A 120 12.68 7.27 0.22
CA SER A 120 11.64 6.70 1.06
C SER A 120 11.82 5.18 0.91
N PRO A 121 12.00 4.42 2.02
CA PRO A 121 12.15 2.98 1.90
C PRO A 121 10.97 2.57 1.05
N PRO A 122 11.20 1.93 -0.12
CA PRO A 122 10.12 1.72 -1.05
C PRO A 122 9.02 1.05 -0.23
N PHE A 123 7.84 1.68 -0.16
CA PHE A 123 6.63 1.02 0.29
C PHE A 123 6.30 -0.02 -0.79
N ARG A 124 7.21 -0.99 -0.92
CA ARG A 124 7.03 -2.17 -1.72
C ARG A 124 6.06 -2.96 -0.85
N LYS A 125 4.77 -2.89 -1.18
CA LYS A 125 3.80 -3.91 -0.77
C LYS A 125 4.56 -5.22 -0.90
N SER A 126 4.78 -5.94 0.20
CA SER A 126 5.61 -7.13 0.19
C SER A 126 5.21 -7.97 -1.03
N GLN A 127 6.08 -8.00 -2.06
CA GLN A 127 5.95 -8.93 -3.17
C GLN A 127 6.25 -10.27 -2.51
N LYS A 128 5.23 -10.86 -1.89
CA LYS A 128 5.30 -12.15 -1.19
C LYS A 128 5.44 -13.22 -2.27
N ALA A 129 6.62 -13.34 -2.85
CA ALA A 129 7.05 -14.59 -3.45
C ALA A 129 7.31 -15.57 -2.30
N LEU A 130 6.71 -16.75 -2.38
CA LEU A 130 6.99 -17.82 -1.42
C LEU A 130 8.28 -18.54 -1.87
N PRO A 131 9.10 -19.04 -0.94
CA PRO A 131 10.26 -19.86 -1.29
C PRO A 131 9.86 -21.02 -2.20
N GLY A 132 10.60 -21.24 -3.29
CA GLY A 132 10.33 -22.29 -4.28
C GLY A 132 9.14 -22.04 -5.21
N CYS A 133 8.49 -20.88 -5.11
CA CYS A 133 7.38 -20.48 -5.97
C CYS A 133 7.77 -19.33 -6.90
N LEU A 134 6.86 -18.90 -7.79
CA LEU A 134 7.10 -17.82 -8.75
C LEU A 134 7.82 -16.60 -8.15
N THR A 135 8.95 -16.22 -8.76
CA THR A 135 9.72 -15.02 -8.40
C THR A 135 8.90 -13.74 -8.62
N PRO A 136 9.23 -12.63 -7.94
CA PRO A 136 8.53 -11.36 -8.13
C PRO A 136 8.51 -10.90 -9.60
N THR A 137 9.63 -11.04 -10.30
CA THR A 137 9.75 -10.69 -11.73
C THR A 137 8.80 -11.54 -12.58
N THR A 138 8.79 -12.86 -12.38
CA THR A 138 7.87 -13.75 -13.10
C THR A 138 6.41 -13.45 -12.80
N GLN A 139 6.07 -13.14 -11.54
CA GLN A 139 4.71 -12.73 -11.18
C GLN A 139 4.29 -11.47 -11.91
N ASP A 140 5.19 -10.51 -12.07
CA ASP A 140 4.89 -9.23 -12.75
C ASP A 140 4.73 -9.41 -14.25
N GLU A 141 5.51 -10.30 -14.88
CA GLU A 141 5.33 -10.67 -16.29
C GLU A 141 3.99 -11.36 -16.55
N ILE A 142 3.60 -12.32 -15.70
CA ILE A 142 2.29 -12.99 -15.82
C ILE A 142 1.15 -11.97 -15.63
N LYS A 143 1.27 -11.05 -14.66
CA LYS A 143 0.28 -9.98 -14.46
C LYS A 143 0.22 -9.04 -15.66
N ALA A 144 1.36 -8.67 -16.24
CA ALA A 144 1.43 -7.82 -17.41
C ALA A 144 0.66 -8.46 -18.58
N LEU A 145 0.92 -9.75 -18.87
CA LEU A 145 0.22 -10.49 -19.91
C LEU A 145 -1.30 -10.59 -19.66
N VAL A 146 -1.72 -10.90 -18.43
CA VAL A 146 -3.15 -10.95 -18.06
C VAL A 146 -3.81 -9.58 -18.27
N THR A 147 -3.13 -8.51 -17.88
CA THR A 147 -3.64 -7.15 -18.01
C THR A 147 -3.73 -6.72 -19.48
N GLU A 148 -2.70 -7.02 -20.28
CA GLU A 148 -2.65 -6.75 -21.71
C GLU A 148 -3.80 -7.45 -22.46
N ARG A 149 -3.97 -8.76 -22.22
CA ARG A 149 -5.06 -9.53 -22.84
C ARG A 149 -6.44 -9.02 -22.43
N ALA A 150 -6.59 -8.60 -21.17
CA ALA A 150 -7.84 -8.02 -20.72
C ALA A 150 -8.09 -6.65 -21.35
N ALA A 151 -7.06 -5.81 -21.49
CA ALA A 151 -7.16 -4.48 -22.09
C ALA A 151 -7.53 -4.52 -23.58
N ALA A 152 -7.23 -5.62 -24.28
CA ALA A 152 -7.64 -5.86 -25.66
C ALA A 152 -9.16 -6.11 -25.82
N LEU A 153 -9.89 -6.32 -24.71
CA LEU A 153 -11.34 -6.54 -24.71
C LEU A 153 -12.12 -5.26 -24.32
N PRO A 154 -13.41 -5.17 -24.70
CA PRO A 154 -14.32 -4.15 -24.20
C PRO A 154 -14.33 -4.06 -22.67
N LYS A 155 -14.45 -2.83 -22.12
CA LYS A 155 -14.32 -2.54 -20.67
C LYS A 155 -15.23 -3.40 -19.78
N ASP A 156 -16.43 -3.69 -20.25
CA ASP A 156 -17.43 -4.52 -19.58
C ASP A 156 -17.02 -6.00 -19.45
N LYS A 157 -16.11 -6.49 -20.31
CA LYS A 157 -15.66 -7.88 -20.35
C LYS A 157 -14.31 -8.12 -19.67
N GLN A 158 -13.53 -7.07 -19.42
CA GLN A 158 -12.16 -7.18 -18.88
C GLN A 158 -12.12 -7.91 -17.53
N ALA A 159 -13.02 -7.57 -16.61
CA ALA A 159 -13.07 -8.20 -15.29
C ALA A 159 -13.44 -9.69 -15.34
N MET A 160 -14.22 -10.11 -16.34
CA MET A 160 -14.53 -11.53 -16.57
C MET A 160 -13.32 -12.27 -17.13
N ALA A 161 -12.65 -11.69 -18.12
CA ALA A 161 -11.44 -12.25 -18.72
C ALA A 161 -10.30 -12.41 -17.70
N ILE A 162 -10.07 -11.41 -16.83
CA ILE A 162 -9.08 -11.49 -15.75
C ILE A 162 -9.41 -12.64 -14.79
N ARG A 163 -10.67 -12.78 -14.36
CA ARG A 163 -11.10 -13.88 -13.49
C ARG A 163 -10.92 -15.23 -14.15
N GLN A 164 -11.24 -15.35 -15.43
CA GLN A 164 -11.06 -16.59 -16.20
C GLN A 164 -9.58 -16.97 -16.32
N MET A 165 -8.70 -16.01 -16.64
CA MET A 165 -7.26 -16.26 -16.76
C MET A 165 -6.65 -16.73 -15.44
N TRP A 166 -6.92 -16.03 -14.34
CA TRP A 166 -6.41 -16.45 -13.02
C TRP A 166 -7.05 -17.75 -12.52
N GLY A 167 -8.34 -17.96 -12.79
CA GLY A 167 -9.04 -19.20 -12.44
C GLY A 167 -8.47 -20.42 -13.16
N ALA A 168 -8.21 -20.30 -14.46
CA ALA A 168 -7.59 -21.34 -15.27
C ALA A 168 -6.17 -21.64 -14.80
N LEU A 169 -5.36 -20.61 -14.52
CA LEU A 169 -4.02 -20.77 -13.98
C LEU A 169 -4.04 -21.52 -12.64
N ASN A 170 -4.88 -21.09 -11.70
CA ASN A 170 -4.97 -21.74 -10.39
C ASN A 170 -5.47 -23.18 -10.50
N THR A 171 -6.39 -23.47 -11.43
CA THR A 171 -6.91 -24.82 -11.65
C THR A 171 -5.85 -25.73 -12.27
N HIS A 172 -5.12 -25.24 -13.27
CA HIS A 172 -4.07 -26.00 -13.96
C HIS A 172 -2.94 -26.43 -13.02
N PHE A 173 -2.59 -25.58 -12.05
CA PHE A 173 -1.52 -25.86 -11.08
C PHE A 173 -2.04 -26.36 -9.71
N GLY A 174 -3.33 -26.66 -9.58
CA GLY A 174 -3.91 -27.15 -8.32
C GLY A 174 -3.85 -26.15 -7.15
N THR A 175 -3.73 -24.85 -7.44
CA THR A 175 -3.64 -23.77 -6.43
C THR A 175 -4.98 -23.07 -6.17
N ASN A 176 -6.11 -23.69 -6.51
CA ASN A 176 -7.46 -23.15 -6.29
C ASN A 176 -8.08 -23.55 -4.92
N GLY A 177 -7.33 -24.27 -4.08
CA GLY A 177 -7.79 -24.80 -2.78
C GLY A 177 -7.19 -24.10 -1.55
N LYS A 178 -7.06 -24.87 -0.47
CA LYS A 178 -6.40 -24.46 0.79
C LYS A 178 -5.26 -25.43 1.10
N ASP A 179 -4.22 -24.96 1.79
CA ASP A 179 -3.19 -25.83 2.34
C ASP A 179 -3.68 -26.60 3.58
N ALA A 180 -2.81 -27.47 4.12
CA ALA A 180 -3.08 -28.25 5.32
C ALA A 180 -3.36 -27.38 6.57
N GLN A 181 -2.95 -26.11 6.55
CA GLN A 181 -3.18 -25.13 7.62
C GLN A 181 -4.45 -24.29 7.37
N GLY A 182 -5.23 -24.62 6.33
CA GLY A 182 -6.48 -23.93 5.99
C GLY A 182 -6.30 -22.58 5.30
N LYS A 183 -5.09 -22.23 4.86
CA LYS A 183 -4.79 -20.99 4.15
C LYS A 183 -5.06 -21.14 2.66
N THR A 184 -5.77 -20.17 2.10
CA THR A 184 -6.13 -20.15 0.67
C THR A 184 -4.91 -20.06 -0.23
N LEU A 185 -4.83 -20.98 -1.18
CA LEU A 185 -3.81 -21.03 -2.22
C LEU A 185 -4.19 -20.12 -3.39
N GLY A 186 -3.26 -19.93 -4.31
CA GLY A 186 -3.45 -19.18 -5.55
C GLY A 186 -2.16 -19.12 -6.33
N TYR A 187 -2.14 -18.36 -7.42
CA TYR A 187 -1.02 -18.34 -8.38
C TYR A 187 0.36 -18.13 -7.76
N LYS A 188 0.47 -17.51 -6.59
CA LYS A 188 1.73 -17.30 -5.86
C LYS A 188 2.35 -18.59 -5.31
N HIS A 189 1.60 -19.69 -5.27
CA HIS A 189 2.04 -21.02 -4.85
C HIS A 189 2.37 -21.92 -6.05
N ILE A 190 2.33 -21.39 -7.27
CA ILE A 190 2.81 -22.08 -8.46
C ILE A 190 4.34 -22.19 -8.37
N PRO A 191 4.92 -23.36 -8.68
CA PRO A 191 6.36 -23.56 -8.58
C PRO A 191 7.12 -22.67 -9.57
N GLU A 192 8.37 -22.34 -9.22
CA GLU A 192 9.18 -21.36 -9.95
C GLU A 192 9.48 -21.77 -11.41
N ASP A 193 9.64 -23.07 -11.65
CA ASP A 193 9.94 -23.68 -12.95
C ASP A 193 8.76 -23.63 -13.94
N ALA A 194 7.53 -23.46 -13.46
CA ALA A 194 6.32 -23.40 -14.28
C ALA A 194 6.10 -22.05 -15.00
N ARG A 195 7.10 -21.16 -15.01
CA ARG A 195 7.03 -19.84 -15.65
C ARG A 195 6.52 -19.91 -17.09
N LEU A 196 7.13 -20.74 -17.93
CA LEU A 196 6.79 -20.83 -19.35
C LEU A 196 5.38 -21.39 -19.57
N ASP A 197 4.98 -22.36 -18.75
CA ASP A 197 3.65 -22.95 -18.79
C ASP A 197 2.58 -21.93 -18.39
N CYS A 198 2.86 -21.09 -17.39
CA CYS A 198 1.96 -20.00 -17.00
C CYS A 198 1.71 -19.03 -18.16
N LEU A 199 2.78 -18.53 -18.79
CA LEU A 199 2.69 -17.59 -19.90
C LEU A 199 1.98 -18.22 -21.10
N SER A 200 2.36 -19.47 -21.43
CA SER A 200 1.77 -20.24 -22.53
C SER A 200 0.28 -20.54 -22.31
N LEU A 201 -0.13 -20.85 -21.08
CA LEU A 201 -1.54 -21.08 -20.76
C LEU A 201 -2.34 -19.79 -20.89
N VAL A 202 -1.89 -18.71 -20.26
CA VAL A 202 -2.58 -17.41 -20.31
C VAL A 202 -2.71 -16.90 -21.74
N ALA A 203 -1.65 -17.03 -22.56
CA ALA A 203 -1.65 -16.61 -23.95
C ALA A 203 -2.61 -17.40 -24.86
N ARG A 204 -2.94 -18.65 -24.50
CA ARG A 204 -3.80 -19.53 -25.32
C ARG A 204 -5.25 -19.59 -24.86
N LEU A 205 -5.58 -19.06 -23.69
CA LEU A 205 -6.94 -19.15 -23.14
C LEU A 205 -7.96 -18.39 -24.02
N PRO A 206 -9.04 -19.05 -24.47
CA PRO A 206 -10.12 -18.38 -25.18
C PRO A 206 -10.88 -17.46 -24.21
N LEU A 207 -10.95 -16.17 -24.55
CA LEU A 207 -11.64 -15.14 -23.76
C LEU A 207 -13.03 -14.85 -24.34
N PRO A 208 -13.98 -14.31 -23.55
CA PRO A 208 -15.34 -14.00 -23.99
C PRO A 208 -15.38 -12.82 -24.99
N ASP A 209 -15.01 -13.12 -26.22
CA ASP A 209 -15.48 -12.64 -27.53
C ASP A 209 -14.38 -12.99 -28.52
N GLY A 210 -14.59 -14.05 -29.30
CA GLY A 210 -13.61 -14.54 -30.26
C GLY A 210 -13.11 -13.45 -31.20
N LEU A 211 -11.87 -13.00 -31.01
CA LEU A 211 -11.07 -12.36 -32.05
C LEU A 211 -9.79 -13.18 -32.25
N VAL A 212 -9.87 -13.97 -33.31
CA VAL A 212 -8.80 -14.42 -34.20
C VAL A 212 -7.67 -15.21 -33.51
N THR A 213 -7.82 -16.53 -33.51
CA THR A 213 -6.68 -17.43 -33.75
C THR A 213 -5.85 -16.88 -34.90
N ILE A 214 -4.64 -16.42 -34.60
CA ILE A 214 -3.62 -16.19 -35.62
C ILE A 214 -3.30 -17.57 -36.21
N THR A 215 -4.01 -17.94 -37.26
CA THR A 215 -3.61 -19.05 -38.13
C THR A 215 -2.31 -18.63 -38.78
N ARG A 216 -1.21 -19.22 -38.30
CA ARG A 216 0.12 -19.09 -38.90
C ARG A 216 0.05 -19.74 -40.28
N ALA A 217 -0.09 -18.93 -41.33
CA ALA A 217 0.14 -19.38 -42.70
C ALA A 217 1.63 -19.70 -42.82
N ALA A 218 1.95 -21.00 -42.86
CA ALA A 218 3.23 -21.48 -43.34
C ALA A 218 3.18 -21.48 -44.88
N HIS A 219 4.17 -20.83 -45.48
CA HIS A 219 4.56 -21.01 -46.88
C HIS A 219 5.09 -22.42 -47.11
#